data_AF-A0A975YIS6-F1
#
_entry.id   AF-A0A975YIS6-F1
#
_cell.length_a   1.000
_cell.length_b   1.000
_cell.length_c   1.000
_cell.angle_alpha   90.00
_cell.angle_beta   90.00
_cell.angle_gamma   90.00
#
_symmetry.space_group_name_H-M   'P 1'
#
loop_
_entity.id
_entity.type
_entity.pdbx_description
1 polymer ?
#
loop_
_entity_poly.entity_id
_entity_poly.type
_entity_poly.pdbx_seq_one_letter_code
_entity_poly.pdbx_strand_id
1 'polypeptide(L)'
;MGAVGLFASANDSLPQRLLEAAEATGAGLARLGHTLVYGGSSRGLMGAAARGAVAAGGRVIGVMPRHLVGRERMASDIAELHLVETLAER
;
A
#
# COMPACT_ATOMS: atom_id res chain seq x y z
N MET A 1 -0.41 -10.11 17.04
CA MET A 1 -0.15 -9.44 15.74
C MET A 1 -1.46 -9.19 15.03
N GLY A 2 -1.56 -8.10 14.27
CA GLY A 2 -2.81 -7.64 13.64
C GLY A 2 -2.55 -6.84 12.35
N ALA A 3 -3.62 -6.30 11.76
CA ALA A 3 -3.56 -5.51 10.53
C ALA A 3 -3.60 -4.00 10.82
N VAL A 4 -2.90 -3.21 10.00
CA VAL A 4 -2.89 -1.74 10.06
C VAL A 4 -3.33 -1.18 8.72
N GLY A 5 -4.40 -0.37 8.74
CA GLY A 5 -4.89 0.36 7.57
C GLY A 5 -4.08 1.63 7.32
N LEU A 6 -3.53 1.78 6.12
CA LEU A 6 -2.80 2.97 5.68
C LEU A 6 -3.61 3.75 4.65
N PHE A 7 -3.89 5.01 4.99
CA PHE A 7 -4.46 5.99 4.07
C PHE A 7 -3.37 6.96 3.64
N ALA A 8 -3.01 6.93 2.36
CA ALA A 8 -1.95 7.77 1.82
C ALA A 8 -2.19 8.11 0.34
N SER A 9 -1.47 9.10 -0.17
CA SER A 9 -1.62 9.58 -1.55
C SER A 9 -0.99 8.62 -2.58
N ALA A 10 -1.66 8.47 -3.73
CA ALA A 10 -1.14 7.80 -4.94
C ALA A 10 -0.32 8.75 -5.85
N ASN A 11 -0.02 9.97 -5.40
CA ASN A 11 0.68 10.97 -6.21
C ASN A 11 2.20 10.73 -6.22
N ASP A 12 2.79 10.56 -7.41
CA ASP A 12 4.24 10.39 -7.58
C ASP A 12 5.00 11.72 -7.44
N SER A 13 4.32 12.86 -7.57
CA SER A 13 4.91 14.20 -7.44
C SER A 13 4.89 14.68 -5.98
N LEU A 14 5.56 13.93 -5.10
CA LEU A 14 5.72 14.27 -3.69
C LEU A 14 7.21 14.39 -3.32
N PRO A 15 7.58 15.26 -2.35
CA PRO A 15 8.94 15.36 -1.88
C PRO A 15 9.52 14.00 -1.47
N GLN A 16 10.76 13.71 -1.88
CA GLN A 16 11.43 12.43 -1.63
C GLN A 16 11.40 12.00 -0.15
N ARG A 17 11.61 12.95 0.78
CA ARG A 17 11.55 12.69 2.23
C ARG A 17 10.23 12.05 2.70
N LEU A 18 9.11 12.34 2.02
CA LEU A 18 7.81 11.75 2.36
C LEU A 18 7.72 10.31 1.86
N LEU A 19 8.27 10.03 0.67
CA LEU A 19 8.35 8.67 0.13
C LEU A 19 9.23 7.80 1.05
N GLU A 20 10.39 8.30 1.47
CA GLU A 20 11.29 7.64 2.41
C GLU A 20 10.61 7.36 3.76
N ALA A 21 9.86 8.34 4.29
CA ALA A 21 9.11 8.16 5.53
C ALA A 21 8.01 7.10 5.40
N ALA A 22 7.29 7.07 4.27
CA ALA A 22 6.28 6.06 4.00
C ALA A 22 6.89 4.66 3.89
N GLU A 23 8.04 4.53 3.19
CA GLU A 23 8.78 3.27 3.08
C GLU A 23 9.28 2.77 4.45
N ALA A 24 9.88 3.66 5.25
CA ALA A 24 10.31 3.34 6.60
C ALA A 24 9.14 2.92 7.50
N THR A 25 7.97 3.55 7.34
CA THR A 25 6.74 3.19 8.07
C THR A 25 6.29 1.78 7.73
N GLY A 26 6.19 1.44 6.43
CA GLY A 26 5.84 0.09 5.99
C GLY A 26 6.80 -0.97 6.51
N ALA A 27 8.10 -0.71 6.41
CA ALA A 27 9.14 -1.60 6.92
C ALA A 27 9.05 -1.77 8.45
N GLY A 28 8.74 -0.70 9.18
CA GLY A 28 8.53 -0.73 10.63
C GLY A 28 7.35 -1.61 11.02
N LEU A 29 6.20 -1.44 10.35
CA LEU A 29 5.01 -2.28 10.58
C LEU A 29 5.30 -3.75 10.34
N ALA A 30 5.98 -4.07 9.24
CA ALA A 30 6.38 -5.44 8.90
C ALA A 30 7.31 -6.06 9.97
N ARG A 31 8.33 -5.33 10.43
CA ARG A 31 9.25 -5.79 11.50
C ARG A 31 8.55 -6.04 12.83
N LEU A 32 7.47 -5.30 13.12
CA LEU A 32 6.61 -5.52 14.28
C LEU A 32 5.61 -6.69 14.08
N GLY A 33 5.62 -7.33 12.91
CA GLY A 33 4.74 -8.44 12.59
C GLY A 33 3.32 -8.02 12.17
N HIS A 34 3.11 -6.76 11.80
CA HIS A 34 1.81 -6.29 11.31
C HIS A 34 1.64 -6.54 9.81
N THR A 35 0.41 -6.84 9.41
CA THR A 35 -0.02 -6.83 8.00
C THR A 35 -0.39 -5.40 7.60
N LEU A 36 0.15 -4.91 6.48
CA LEU A 36 -0.23 -3.61 5.92
C LEU A 36 -1.46 -3.76 5.02
N VAL A 37 -2.52 -3.00 5.27
CA VAL A 37 -3.74 -2.93 4.43
C VAL A 37 -3.85 -1.53 3.83
N TYR A 38 -4.08 -1.40 2.53
CA TYR A 38 -4.09 -0.09 1.85
C TYR A 38 -4.86 -0.12 0.51
N GLY A 39 -4.86 0.99 -0.24
CA GLY A 39 -5.63 1.16 -1.48
C GLY A 39 -5.15 0.42 -2.74
N GLY A 40 -4.08 -0.38 -2.67
CA GLY A 40 -3.61 -1.23 -3.78
C GLY A 40 -2.73 -0.57 -4.86
N SER A 41 -2.45 0.73 -4.74
CA SER A 41 -1.65 1.49 -5.70
C SER A 41 -0.14 1.31 -5.54
N SER A 42 0.61 1.09 -6.62
CA SER A 42 2.08 1.09 -6.62
C SER A 42 2.72 2.49 -6.56
N ARG A 43 1.89 3.53 -6.58
CA ARG A 43 2.29 4.93 -6.79
C ARG A 43 2.35 5.72 -5.49
N GLY A 44 3.13 6.81 -5.51
CA GLY A 44 3.26 7.74 -4.39
C GLY A 44 3.59 7.09 -3.05
N LEU A 45 2.97 7.60 -1.98
CA LEU A 45 3.18 7.15 -0.60
C LEU A 45 2.62 5.75 -0.35
N MET A 46 1.50 5.40 -1.00
CA MET A 46 0.92 4.06 -0.91
C MET A 46 1.91 3.00 -1.40
N GLY A 47 2.47 3.22 -2.59
CA GLY A 47 3.47 2.33 -3.16
C GLY A 47 4.75 2.28 -2.32
N ALA A 48 5.21 3.41 -1.80
CA ALA A 48 6.40 3.46 -0.95
C ALA A 48 6.24 2.64 0.32
N ALA A 49 5.12 2.79 1.04
CA ALA A 49 4.85 1.99 2.23
C ALA A 49 4.69 0.49 1.91
N ALA A 50 4.00 0.15 0.82
CA ALA A 50 3.89 -1.23 0.37
C ALA A 50 5.27 -1.85 0.08
N ARG A 51 6.14 -1.15 -0.65
CA ARG A 51 7.52 -1.61 -0.93
C ARG A 51 8.32 -1.81 0.36
N GLY A 52 8.25 -0.86 1.29
CA GLY A 52 8.97 -0.98 2.56
C GLY A 52 8.51 -2.19 3.39
N ALA A 53 7.20 -2.45 3.43
CA ALA A 53 6.66 -3.61 4.12
C ALA A 53 7.11 -4.93 3.46
N VAL A 54 7.02 -5.03 2.13
CA VAL A 54 7.47 -6.22 1.37
C VAL A 54 8.97 -6.46 1.55
N ALA A 55 9.79 -5.42 1.43
CA ALA A 55 11.25 -5.52 1.57
C ALA A 55 11.67 -6.00 2.98
N ALA A 56 10.85 -5.73 3.99
CA ALA A 56 11.03 -6.23 5.35
C ALA A 56 10.38 -7.62 5.60
N GLY A 57 9.89 -8.29 4.57
CA GLY A 57 9.24 -9.61 4.67
C GLY A 57 7.81 -9.58 5.22
N GLY A 58 7.18 -8.40 5.26
CA GLY A 58 5.83 -8.22 5.77
C GLY A 58 4.75 -8.60 4.75
N ARG A 59 3.56 -8.93 5.26
CA ARG A 59 2.37 -9.16 4.42
C ARG A 59 1.72 -7.83 4.06
N VAL A 60 1.36 -7.66 2.78
CA VAL A 60 0.65 -6.48 2.27
C VAL A 60 -0.62 -6.91 1.53
N ILE A 61 -1.74 -6.26 1.87
CA ILE A 61 -3.06 -6.48 1.28
C ILE A 61 -3.55 -5.17 0.66
N GLY A 62 -3.86 -5.17 -0.64
CA GLY A 62 -4.51 -4.05 -1.30
C GLY A 62 -6.03 -4.23 -1.41
N VAL A 63 -6.79 -3.14 -1.33
CA VAL A 63 -8.23 -3.11 -1.63
C VAL A 63 -8.48 -2.02 -2.67
N MET A 64 -8.98 -2.41 -3.85
CA MET A 64 -9.11 -1.50 -4.99
C MET A 64 -10.45 -1.70 -5.72
N PRO A 65 -11.23 -0.64 -5.98
CA PRO A 65 -12.37 -0.71 -6.88
C PRO A 65 -11.97 -1.14 -8.29
N ARG A 66 -12.71 -2.07 -8.90
CA ARG A 66 -12.42 -2.59 -10.25
C ARG A 66 -12.23 -1.50 -11.31
N HIS A 67 -13.02 -0.44 -11.24
CA HIS A 67 -12.95 0.68 -12.19
C HIS A 67 -11.67 1.54 -12.07
N LEU A 68 -10.85 1.33 -11.02
CA LEU A 68 -9.56 2.01 -10.84
C LEU A 68 -8.37 1.17 -11.32
N VAL A 69 -8.53 -0.14 -11.54
CA VAL A 69 -7.44 -1.05 -11.98
C VAL A 69 -6.74 -0.58 -13.27
N GLY A 70 -7.49 0.01 -14.21
CA GLY A 70 -6.91 0.55 -15.45
C GLY A 70 -6.33 1.97 -15.32
N ARG A 71 -6.68 2.72 -14.27
CA ARG A 71 -6.22 4.10 -14.02
C ARG A 71 -5.04 4.16 -13.06
N GLU A 72 -4.97 3.21 -12.14
CA GLU A 72 -3.92 3.08 -11.15
C GLU A 72 -2.97 1.95 -11.52
N ARG A 73 -1.67 2.19 -11.36
CA ARG A 73 -0.68 1.13 -11.52
C ARG A 73 -0.75 0.25 -10.29
N MET A 74 -1.18 -0.99 -10.44
CA MET A 74 -1.22 -1.97 -9.36
C MET A 74 0.19 -2.25 -8.83
N ALA A 75 0.32 -2.43 -7.52
CA ALA A 75 1.57 -2.99 -6.98
C ALA A 75 1.75 -4.43 -7.48
N SER A 76 2.96 -4.76 -7.95
CA SER A 76 3.32 -6.10 -8.42
C SER A 76 3.61 -7.06 -7.26
N ASP A 77 4.00 -6.51 -6.12
CA ASP A 77 4.58 -7.29 -5.00
C ASP A 77 3.61 -7.39 -3.82
N ILE A 78 2.31 -7.20 -4.07
CA ILE A 78 1.27 -7.39 -3.06
C ILE A 78 0.98 -8.88 -2.89
N ALA A 79 0.94 -9.33 -1.63
CA ALA A 79 0.60 -10.71 -1.30
C ALA A 79 -0.87 -11.02 -1.68
N GLU A 80 -1.73 -10.01 -1.61
CA GLU A 80 -3.16 -10.14 -1.90
C GLU A 80 -3.74 -8.81 -2.39
N LEU A 81 -4.66 -8.88 -3.36
CA LEU A 81 -5.44 -7.74 -3.81
C LEU A 81 -6.92 -8.11 -3.87
N HIS A 82 -7.72 -7.42 -3.08
CA HIS A 82 -9.17 -7.51 -3.13
C HIS A 82 -9.73 -6.46 -4.09
N LEU A 83 -10.39 -6.94 -5.14
CA LEU A 83 -11.14 -6.09 -6.05
C LEU A 83 -12.59 -5.97 -5.56
N VAL A 84 -13.06 -4.74 -5.39
CA VAL A 84 -14.43 -4.41 -4.97
C VAL A 84 -15.16 -3.63 -6.07
N GLU A 85 -16.48 -3.50 -5.99
CA GLU A 85 -17.26 -2.82 -7.04
C GLU A 85 -17.28 -1.31 -6.81
N THR A 86 -17.41 -0.87 -5.55
CA THR A 86 -17.59 0.54 -5.20
C THR A 86 -16.50 1.08 -4.26
N LEU A 87 -16.38 2.41 -4.19
CA LEU A 87 -15.52 3.06 -3.19
C LEU A 87 -16.08 2.93 -1.77
N ALA A 88 -17.38 2.73 -1.60
CA ALA A 88 -18.00 2.54 -0.29
C ALA A 88 -17.75 1.12 0.28
N GLU A 89 -17.58 0.13 -0.60
CA GLU A 89 -17.14 -1.22 -0.23
C GLU A 89 -15.65 -1.29 0.13
N ARG A 90 -14.85 -0.32 -0.33
CA ARG A 90 -13.42 -0.21 -0.03
C ARG A 90 -13.19 0.47 1.32
#